data_AF-A0A7J4DQ55-F1
#
_entry.id   AF-A0A7J4DQ55-F1
#
_cell.length_a   1.000
_cell.length_b   1.000
_cell.length_c   1.000
_cell.angle_alpha   90.00
_cell.angle_beta   90.00
_cell.angle_gamma   90.00
#
_symmetry.space_group_name_H-M   'P 1'
#
loop_
_entity.id
_entity.type
_entity.pdbx_description
1 polymer ?
#
loop_
_entity_poly.entity_id
_entity_poly.type
_entity_poly.pdbx_seq_one_letter_code
_entity_poly.pdbx_strand_id
1 'polypeptide(L)'
;HKIIPISSGNYLEVYKDIGYPLEVAHSTGLVTNDSNTIVTKLKNLFGYSKKEKMGDLWLAHTRQPTNSPGSSAIWSHPFSFFNTAIVHNGDISSFGANINFLNSRGIPNLVGTDSEVVSFIIDYLVRVMKLSMEEIGLILSNPYDRFLYRMGKDKSKKIRDLLYKYQGSQLDGPFTILAGYSDGEDVYLLSIIDRSKFRPIVIGEDQNYIYMASEECQIRLLSPNSIIWTPEPGKFVLASMNHGIIESGRTSEIIVNSASKNELIQIQKITHSSKNMINAVDLSSYELNRQIKIKLSDNEKSITLLNVRGQRYLGVDLPKGTKLHIYGTPGNCLANFNKGTEICVYGSAEDNVADTMYEGKIIIHGDSRDVIGYALQGGKIFVKGNVGNRAFILMREYEESRPVVIVGGRADDYFGEYMAGGLAMVLGIDYIDSANDEQLVGNFLATGMLRGSIYIRGKINSDSIGLKPPMEDIIRYLEYLNSRGIITDDLFKKISSSSDINLEILQE
;
A
#
# COMPACT_ATOMS: atom_id res chain seq x y z
N HIS A 1 -11.60 -4.29 -39.44
CA HIS A 1 -12.50 -4.33 -38.28
C HIS A 1 -12.34 -3.03 -37.49
N LYS A 2 -13.37 -2.18 -37.42
CA LYS A 2 -13.37 -1.04 -36.49
C LYS A 2 -13.39 -1.62 -35.09
N ILE A 3 -12.37 -1.36 -34.30
CA ILE A 3 -12.32 -1.76 -32.89
C ILE A 3 -13.14 -0.72 -32.13
N ILE A 4 -14.27 -1.13 -31.57
CA ILE A 4 -15.23 -0.26 -30.90
C ILE A 4 -14.95 -0.37 -29.38
N PRO A 5 -14.76 0.74 -28.66
CA PRO A 5 -14.65 0.71 -27.20
C PRO A 5 -15.93 0.12 -26.59
N ILE A 6 -15.82 -0.60 -25.47
CA ILE A 6 -16.98 -1.23 -24.81
C ILE A 6 -17.86 -0.18 -24.13
N SER A 7 -17.26 0.93 -23.72
CA SER A 7 -17.95 2.13 -23.22
C SER A 7 -17.18 3.36 -23.65
N SER A 8 -17.90 4.45 -23.94
CA SER A 8 -17.33 5.74 -24.32
C SER A 8 -18.13 6.90 -23.73
N GLY A 9 -17.42 7.91 -23.22
CA GLY A 9 -17.95 9.22 -22.85
C GLY A 9 -17.57 10.29 -23.87
N ASN A 10 -17.74 11.57 -23.53
CA ASN A 10 -17.31 12.66 -24.40
C ASN A 10 -15.77 12.76 -24.47
N TYR A 11 -15.09 12.36 -23.40
CA TYR A 11 -13.63 12.48 -23.23
C TYR A 11 -13.00 11.16 -22.76
N LEU A 12 -13.72 10.05 -22.85
CA LEU A 12 -13.33 8.77 -22.27
C LEU A 12 -13.58 7.63 -23.27
N GLU A 13 -12.60 6.73 -23.38
CA GLU A 13 -12.76 5.47 -24.10
C GLU A 13 -12.33 4.31 -23.19
N VAL A 14 -13.16 3.27 -23.07
CA VAL A 14 -12.86 2.08 -22.27
C VAL A 14 -12.63 0.86 -23.16
N TYR A 15 -11.44 0.28 -23.01
CA TYR A 15 -11.02 -0.96 -23.64
C TYR A 15 -10.83 -2.01 -22.57
N LYS A 16 -11.61 -3.10 -22.63
CA LYS A 16 -11.53 -4.20 -21.68
C LYS A 16 -11.91 -5.51 -22.33
N ASP A 17 -11.35 -6.60 -21.84
CA ASP A 17 -11.66 -7.94 -22.30
C ASP A 17 -11.30 -8.97 -21.20
N ILE A 18 -11.46 -10.26 -21.49
CA ILE A 18 -10.98 -11.36 -20.64
C ILE A 18 -9.68 -11.89 -21.23
N GLY A 19 -8.60 -11.84 -20.45
CA GLY A 19 -7.30 -12.37 -20.85
C GLY A 19 -6.17 -11.72 -20.06
N TYR A 20 -4.93 -12.06 -20.41
CA TYR A 20 -3.77 -11.38 -19.85
C TYR A 20 -3.66 -9.94 -20.40
N PRO A 21 -3.14 -8.97 -19.62
CA PRO A 21 -3.13 -7.56 -20.02
C PRO A 21 -2.56 -7.28 -21.42
N LEU A 22 -1.47 -7.95 -21.80
CA LEU A 22 -0.87 -7.81 -23.14
C LEU A 22 -1.79 -8.35 -24.24
N GLU A 23 -2.43 -9.50 -24.02
CA GLU A 23 -3.39 -10.07 -24.97
C GLU A 23 -4.59 -9.15 -25.18
N VAL A 24 -5.12 -8.58 -24.09
CA VAL A 24 -6.21 -7.60 -24.13
C VAL A 24 -5.77 -6.33 -24.85
N ALA A 25 -4.56 -5.83 -24.59
CA ALA A 25 -4.02 -4.66 -25.28
C ALA A 25 -3.89 -4.91 -26.80
N HIS A 26 -3.51 -6.13 -27.21
CA HIS A 26 -3.45 -6.53 -28.61
C HIS A 26 -4.84 -6.71 -29.24
N SER A 27 -5.76 -7.39 -28.55
CA SER A 27 -7.11 -7.68 -29.06
C SER A 27 -7.94 -6.40 -29.23
N THR A 28 -7.80 -5.46 -28.29
CA THR A 28 -8.39 -4.11 -28.34
C THR A 28 -7.60 -3.16 -29.24
N GLY A 29 -6.46 -3.61 -29.76
CA GLY A 29 -5.60 -2.86 -30.67
C GLY A 29 -5.09 -1.55 -30.07
N LEU A 30 -4.96 -1.48 -28.74
CA LEU A 30 -4.18 -0.49 -28.00
C LEU A 30 -2.69 -0.64 -28.31
N VAL A 31 -2.21 -1.89 -28.39
CA VAL A 31 -0.86 -2.22 -28.81
C VAL A 31 -0.93 -3.00 -30.13
N THR A 32 -0.34 -2.46 -31.19
CA THR A 32 -0.17 -3.20 -32.44
C THR A 32 1.22 -3.82 -32.48
N ASN A 33 1.33 -5.14 -32.70
CA ASN A 33 2.62 -5.82 -32.78
C ASN A 33 3.62 -5.11 -33.70
N ASP A 34 4.80 -4.85 -33.14
CA ASP A 34 6.12 -4.55 -33.70
C ASP A 34 6.20 -3.88 -35.09
N SER A 35 6.85 -2.72 -35.07
CA SER A 35 7.44 -1.98 -36.19
C SER A 35 8.41 -2.79 -37.08
N ASN A 36 8.68 -4.07 -36.78
CA ASN A 36 9.67 -4.91 -37.48
C ASN A 36 9.13 -6.10 -38.28
N THR A 37 7.82 -6.36 -38.31
CA THR A 37 7.30 -7.41 -39.21
C THR A 37 7.16 -6.90 -40.65
N ILE A 38 7.40 -7.77 -41.64
CA ILE A 38 7.22 -7.49 -43.08
C ILE A 38 5.80 -6.95 -43.36
N VAL A 39 4.80 -7.43 -42.61
CA VAL A 39 3.40 -6.99 -42.70
C VAL A 39 3.21 -5.54 -42.25
N THR A 40 3.86 -5.12 -41.16
CA THR A 40 3.83 -3.72 -40.69
C THR A 40 4.54 -2.78 -41.67
N LYS A 41 5.67 -3.20 -42.25
CA LYS A 41 6.37 -2.43 -43.30
C LYS A 41 5.53 -2.28 -44.57
N LEU A 42 4.85 -3.34 -45.01
CA LEU A 42 3.94 -3.28 -46.17
C LEU A 42 2.73 -2.37 -45.92
N LYS A 43 2.09 -2.47 -44.74
CA LYS A 43 0.96 -1.58 -44.38
C LYS A 43 1.38 -0.10 -44.35
N ASN A 44 2.56 0.21 -43.81
CA ASN A 44 3.09 1.57 -43.83
C ASN A 44 3.43 2.04 -45.26
N LEU A 45 3.95 1.17 -46.13
CA LEU A 45 4.23 1.49 -47.54
C LEU A 45 2.97 1.84 -48.34
N PHE A 46 1.82 1.23 -47.99
CA PHE A 46 0.52 1.50 -48.61
C PHE A 46 -0.33 2.54 -47.85
N GLY A 47 0.26 3.31 -46.93
CA GLY A 47 -0.43 4.41 -46.23
C GLY A 47 -1.39 3.98 -45.11
N TYR A 48 -1.37 2.71 -44.69
CA TYR A 48 -2.14 2.20 -43.56
C TYR A 48 -1.33 2.27 -42.25
N SER A 49 -0.97 3.48 -41.79
CA SER A 49 -0.47 3.66 -40.42
C SER A 49 -1.66 3.76 -39.47
N LYS A 50 -1.84 2.77 -38.58
CA LYS A 50 -2.82 2.90 -37.50
C LYS A 50 -2.25 3.90 -36.49
N LYS A 51 -2.89 5.05 -36.31
CA LYS A 51 -2.48 6.07 -35.33
C LYS A 51 -2.42 5.44 -33.94
N GLU A 52 -1.30 5.59 -33.24
CA GLU A 52 -1.21 5.21 -31.83
C GLU A 52 -2.27 5.97 -31.03
N LYS A 53 -2.94 5.29 -30.11
CA LYS A 53 -3.93 5.94 -29.25
C LYS A 53 -3.17 6.73 -28.18
N MET A 54 -3.50 8.01 -28.07
CA MET A 54 -2.96 8.91 -27.08
C MET A 54 -4.07 9.25 -26.09
N GLY A 55 -3.69 9.55 -24.85
CA GLY A 55 -4.59 10.01 -23.81
C GLY A 55 -3.78 10.72 -22.73
N ASP A 56 -4.37 11.76 -22.16
CA ASP A 56 -3.76 12.55 -21.07
C ASP A 56 -3.75 11.78 -19.74
N LEU A 57 -4.64 10.78 -19.61
CA LEU A 57 -4.74 9.90 -18.44
C LEU A 57 -5.02 8.46 -18.87
N TRP A 58 -4.31 7.51 -18.23
CA TRP A 58 -4.50 6.08 -18.42
C TRP A 58 -4.92 5.40 -17.11
N LEU A 59 -5.96 4.56 -17.18
CA LEU A 59 -6.33 3.64 -16.11
C LEU A 59 -6.26 2.21 -16.62
N ALA A 60 -5.56 1.36 -15.86
CA ALA A 60 -5.44 -0.06 -16.17
C ALA A 60 -5.68 -0.90 -14.91
N HIS A 61 -6.26 -2.08 -15.08
CA HIS A 61 -6.52 -2.99 -13.97
C HIS A 61 -6.62 -4.43 -14.44
N THR A 62 -6.01 -5.33 -13.68
CA THR A 62 -6.17 -6.78 -13.85
C THR A 62 -7.02 -7.30 -12.70
N ARG A 63 -8.23 -7.77 -13.03
CA ARG A 63 -9.20 -8.22 -12.03
C ARG A 63 -9.06 -9.72 -11.76
N GLN A 64 -9.04 -10.11 -10.49
CA GLN A 64 -9.27 -11.50 -10.07
C GLN A 64 -10.70 -11.63 -9.49
N PRO A 65 -11.65 -12.24 -10.22
CA PRO A 65 -13.04 -12.31 -9.76
C PRO A 65 -13.18 -13.32 -8.62
N THR A 66 -13.68 -12.87 -7.46
CA THR A 66 -14.01 -13.71 -6.31
C THR A 66 -15.52 -13.92 -6.15
N ASN A 67 -16.33 -12.89 -6.44
CA ASN A 67 -17.77 -12.86 -6.12
C ASN A 67 -18.69 -12.62 -7.34
N SER A 68 -18.16 -12.52 -8.56
CA SER A 68 -18.96 -12.29 -9.78
C SER A 68 -18.47 -13.12 -10.96
N PRO A 69 -19.30 -13.39 -11.98
CA PRO A 69 -18.87 -14.15 -13.16
C PRO A 69 -17.68 -13.48 -13.88
N GLY A 70 -16.66 -14.28 -14.19
CA GLY A 70 -15.52 -13.86 -15.03
C GLY A 70 -15.70 -14.21 -16.51
N SER A 71 -16.95 -14.42 -16.95
CA SER A 71 -17.28 -14.98 -18.27
C SER A 71 -17.59 -13.93 -19.34
N SER A 72 -17.74 -12.65 -18.97
CA SER A 72 -17.88 -11.55 -19.93
C SER A 72 -17.04 -10.33 -19.55
N ALA A 73 -16.52 -9.65 -20.58
CA ALA A 73 -15.78 -8.40 -20.47
C ALA A 73 -16.57 -7.27 -19.77
N ILE A 74 -17.90 -7.35 -19.72
CA ILE A 74 -18.74 -6.35 -19.02
C ILE A 74 -18.38 -6.23 -17.53
N TRP A 75 -17.95 -7.33 -16.90
CA TRP A 75 -17.52 -7.39 -15.50
C TRP A 75 -16.02 -7.15 -15.30
N SER A 76 -15.27 -6.91 -16.38
CA SER A 76 -13.88 -6.48 -16.29
C SER A 76 -13.81 -4.99 -15.95
N HIS A 77 -12.74 -4.57 -15.27
CA HIS A 77 -12.39 -3.17 -15.16
C HIS A 77 -11.72 -2.66 -16.44
N PRO A 78 -11.67 -1.33 -16.67
CA PRO A 78 -12.33 -0.26 -15.89
C PRO A 78 -13.87 -0.27 -15.99
N PHE A 79 -14.54 0.25 -14.96
CA PHE A 79 -15.95 0.63 -15.03
C PHE A 79 -16.06 2.12 -15.33
N SER A 80 -17.11 2.54 -16.00
CA SER A 80 -17.26 3.93 -16.41
C SER A 80 -18.70 4.38 -16.45
N PHE A 81 -18.92 5.65 -16.17
CA PHE A 81 -20.18 6.33 -16.38
C PHE A 81 -19.94 7.78 -16.83
N PHE A 82 -20.49 8.17 -17.98
CA PHE A 82 -20.20 9.45 -18.66
C PHE A 82 -18.69 9.70 -18.79
N ASN A 83 -18.17 10.76 -18.16
CA ASN A 83 -16.77 11.17 -18.23
C ASN A 83 -15.96 10.64 -17.04
N THR A 84 -16.51 9.72 -16.26
CA THR A 84 -15.82 9.09 -15.13
C THR A 84 -15.46 7.66 -15.48
N ALA A 85 -14.22 7.26 -15.23
CA ALA A 85 -13.78 5.87 -15.23
C ALA A 85 -13.14 5.51 -13.90
N ILE A 86 -13.34 4.29 -13.43
CA ILE A 86 -12.72 3.82 -12.20
C ILE A 86 -12.10 2.43 -12.32
N VAL A 87 -11.04 2.23 -11.56
CA VAL A 87 -10.46 0.93 -11.23
C VAL A 87 -10.49 0.75 -9.71
N HIS A 88 -10.80 -0.46 -9.26
CA HIS A 88 -11.02 -0.75 -7.86
C HIS A 88 -10.29 -2.04 -7.50
N ASN A 89 -9.43 -1.97 -6.50
CA ASN A 89 -8.83 -3.12 -5.85
C ASN A 89 -9.46 -3.24 -4.45
N GLY A 90 -10.28 -4.26 -4.22
CA GLY A 90 -11.02 -4.35 -2.96
C GLY A 90 -12.41 -4.96 -3.05
N ASP A 91 -13.14 -4.78 -1.96
CA ASP A 91 -14.54 -5.14 -1.79
C ASP A 91 -15.21 -4.06 -0.92
N ILE A 92 -16.37 -3.54 -1.33
CA ILE A 92 -17.01 -2.40 -0.66
C ILE A 92 -18.16 -2.91 0.23
N SER A 93 -17.96 -2.87 1.55
CA SER A 93 -18.98 -3.32 2.50
C SER A 93 -20.17 -2.36 2.60
N SER A 94 -19.99 -1.09 2.21
CA SER A 94 -21.06 -0.07 2.18
C SER A 94 -21.99 -0.16 0.97
N PHE A 95 -21.85 -1.17 0.10
CA PHE A 95 -22.58 -1.31 -1.16
C PHE A 95 -24.10 -1.06 -1.05
N GLY A 96 -24.75 -1.66 -0.05
CA GLY A 96 -26.20 -1.48 0.16
C GLY A 96 -26.59 -0.04 0.49
N ALA A 97 -25.79 0.67 1.29
CA ALA A 97 -26.01 2.08 1.60
C ALA A 97 -25.80 2.96 0.35
N ASN A 98 -24.78 2.64 -0.44
CA ASN A 98 -24.44 3.35 -1.67
C ASN A 98 -25.52 3.19 -2.76
N ILE A 99 -26.08 2.00 -2.92
CA ILE A 99 -27.25 1.77 -3.79
C ILE A 99 -28.46 2.56 -3.31
N ASN A 100 -28.78 2.50 -2.02
CA ASN A 100 -29.92 3.23 -1.46
C ASN A 100 -29.77 4.75 -1.64
N PHE A 101 -28.56 5.27 -1.52
CA PHE A 101 -28.24 6.66 -1.80
C PHE A 101 -28.60 7.05 -3.24
N LEU A 102 -28.21 6.26 -4.24
CA LEU A 102 -28.54 6.50 -5.65
C LEU A 102 -30.03 6.29 -5.96
N ASN A 103 -30.64 5.23 -5.43
CA ASN A 103 -32.07 4.94 -5.60
C ASN A 103 -32.95 6.08 -5.08
N SER A 104 -32.62 6.63 -3.90
CA SER A 104 -33.34 7.78 -3.31
C SER A 104 -33.24 9.06 -4.16
N ARG A 105 -32.34 9.08 -5.15
CA ARG A 105 -32.10 10.19 -6.08
C ARG A 105 -32.62 9.89 -7.50
N GLY A 106 -33.38 8.81 -7.66
CA GLY A 106 -34.00 8.45 -8.94
C GLY A 106 -33.06 7.78 -9.93
N ILE A 107 -31.98 7.13 -9.46
CA ILE A 107 -31.07 6.32 -10.29
C ILE A 107 -31.30 4.83 -9.97
N PRO A 108 -32.32 4.17 -10.56
CA PRO A 108 -32.56 2.74 -10.39
C PRO A 108 -31.77 1.89 -11.42
N ASN A 109 -31.73 0.57 -11.20
CA ASN A 109 -31.30 -0.46 -12.17
C ASN A 109 -29.81 -0.46 -12.58
N LEU A 110 -28.90 -0.59 -11.62
CA LEU A 110 -27.47 -0.81 -11.86
C LEU A 110 -27.18 -2.30 -12.15
N VAL A 111 -26.12 -2.59 -12.92
CA VAL A 111 -25.66 -3.97 -13.24
C VAL A 111 -25.23 -4.72 -11.98
N GLY A 112 -24.94 -3.99 -10.90
CA GLY A 112 -24.89 -4.53 -9.54
C GLY A 112 -23.49 -4.86 -9.06
N THR A 113 -22.47 -4.15 -9.57
CA THR A 113 -21.10 -4.23 -9.03
C THR A 113 -20.78 -2.97 -8.21
N ASP A 114 -20.01 -3.13 -7.15
CA ASP A 114 -19.58 -2.03 -6.28
C ASP A 114 -18.89 -0.91 -7.09
N SER A 115 -18.04 -1.31 -8.02
CA SER A 115 -17.26 -0.40 -8.86
C SER A 115 -18.16 0.45 -9.76
N GLU A 116 -19.21 -0.13 -10.33
CA GLU A 116 -20.18 0.64 -11.11
C GLU A 116 -20.89 1.67 -10.24
N VAL A 117 -21.39 1.24 -9.06
CA VAL A 117 -22.06 2.13 -8.09
C VAL A 117 -21.18 3.33 -7.75
N VAL A 118 -19.89 3.11 -7.50
CA VAL A 118 -18.95 4.21 -7.23
C VAL A 118 -18.79 5.16 -8.42
N SER A 119 -18.69 4.65 -9.65
CA SER A 119 -18.59 5.53 -10.84
C SER A 119 -19.83 6.43 -11.00
N PHE A 120 -21.02 5.91 -10.68
CA PHE A 120 -22.26 6.68 -10.69
C PHE A 120 -22.31 7.71 -9.56
N ILE A 121 -21.82 7.37 -8.36
CA ILE A 121 -21.72 8.29 -7.24
C ILE A 121 -20.82 9.47 -7.60
N ILE A 122 -19.63 9.22 -8.15
CA ILE A 122 -18.69 10.28 -8.54
C ILE A 122 -19.34 11.21 -9.59
N ASP A 123 -19.92 10.65 -10.66
CA ASP A 123 -20.61 11.45 -11.67
C ASP A 123 -21.77 12.26 -11.09
N TYR A 124 -22.58 11.68 -10.21
CA TYR A 124 -23.67 12.39 -9.55
C TYR A 124 -23.17 13.56 -8.69
N LEU A 125 -22.15 13.33 -7.86
CA LEU A 125 -21.59 14.35 -6.98
C LEU A 125 -20.96 15.51 -7.77
N VAL A 126 -20.23 15.22 -8.85
CA VAL A 126 -19.58 16.26 -9.65
C VAL A 126 -20.58 16.99 -10.55
N ARG A 127 -21.42 16.26 -11.30
CA ARG A 127 -22.23 16.83 -12.37
C ARG A 127 -23.54 17.41 -11.88
N VAL A 128 -24.19 16.75 -10.91
CA VAL A 128 -25.50 17.16 -10.37
C VAL A 128 -25.31 18.03 -9.13
N MET A 129 -24.48 17.58 -8.18
CA MET A 129 -24.27 18.33 -6.93
C MET A 129 -23.22 19.43 -7.04
N LYS A 130 -22.47 19.49 -8.15
CA LYS A 130 -21.44 20.50 -8.42
C LYS A 130 -20.35 20.57 -7.34
N LEU A 131 -20.00 19.41 -6.78
CA LEU A 131 -18.89 19.30 -5.84
C LEU A 131 -17.56 19.26 -6.58
N SER A 132 -16.52 19.79 -5.93
CA SER A 132 -15.13 19.64 -6.38
C SER A 132 -14.64 18.20 -6.22
N MET A 133 -13.62 17.81 -7.00
CA MET A 133 -13.00 16.49 -6.85
C MET A 133 -12.33 16.29 -5.49
N GLU A 134 -11.88 17.37 -4.85
CA GLU A 134 -11.41 17.35 -3.45
C GLU A 134 -12.53 16.95 -2.49
N GLU A 135 -13.68 17.63 -2.54
CA GLU A 135 -14.84 17.32 -1.69
C GLU A 135 -15.33 15.88 -1.90
N ILE A 136 -15.30 15.39 -3.15
CA ILE A 136 -15.62 14.01 -3.48
C ILE A 136 -14.59 13.05 -2.84
N GLY A 137 -13.30 13.34 -2.95
CA GLY A 137 -12.24 12.57 -2.28
C GLY A 137 -12.45 12.49 -0.76
N LEU A 138 -12.80 13.59 -0.11
CA LEU A 138 -13.13 13.62 1.32
C LEU A 138 -14.38 12.78 1.66
N ILE A 139 -15.45 12.89 0.88
CA ILE A 139 -16.70 12.13 1.12
C ILE A 139 -16.44 10.63 0.98
N LEU A 140 -15.77 10.22 -0.09
CA LEU A 140 -15.60 8.81 -0.41
C LEU A 140 -14.55 8.13 0.48
N SER A 141 -13.48 8.82 0.88
CA SER A 141 -12.46 8.29 1.81
C SER A 141 -12.98 8.09 3.23
N ASN A 142 -14.04 8.82 3.61
CA ASN A 142 -14.71 8.69 4.90
C ASN A 142 -13.72 8.76 6.09
N PRO A 143 -13.01 9.89 6.29
CA PRO A 143 -12.00 9.98 7.34
C PRO A 143 -12.62 9.83 8.74
N TYR A 144 -11.84 9.33 9.70
CA TYR A 144 -12.30 9.19 11.08
C TYR A 144 -12.67 10.54 11.71
N ASP A 145 -13.93 10.70 12.11
CA ASP A 145 -14.43 11.93 12.76
C ASP A 145 -13.58 12.35 13.97
N ARG A 146 -13.10 11.36 14.74
CA ARG A 146 -12.31 11.58 15.96
C ARG A 146 -11.01 12.33 15.73
N PHE A 147 -10.48 12.36 14.50
CA PHE A 147 -9.23 13.07 14.18
C PHE A 147 -9.47 14.40 13.46
N LEU A 148 -10.70 14.68 13.02
CA LEU A 148 -10.99 15.90 12.28
C LEU A 148 -10.71 17.17 13.08
N TYR A 149 -10.81 17.13 14.42
CA TYR A 149 -10.56 18.29 15.27
C TYR A 149 -9.13 18.84 15.13
N ARG A 150 -8.16 18.00 14.73
CA ARG A 150 -6.76 18.38 14.49
C ARG A 150 -6.62 19.43 13.37
N MET A 151 -7.63 19.52 12.50
CA MET A 151 -7.66 20.46 11.37
C MET A 151 -8.18 21.86 11.73
N GLY A 152 -8.54 22.09 13.00
CA GLY A 152 -9.11 23.35 13.48
C GLY A 152 -10.63 23.43 13.35
N LYS A 153 -11.27 24.09 14.31
CA LYS A 153 -12.73 24.07 14.55
C LYS A 153 -13.58 24.29 13.29
N ASP A 154 -13.24 25.30 12.49
CA ASP A 154 -14.05 25.69 11.32
C ASP A 154 -13.91 24.69 10.18
N LYS A 155 -12.68 24.23 9.90
CA LYS A 155 -12.42 23.21 8.87
C LYS A 155 -13.06 21.87 9.26
N SER A 156 -12.93 21.46 10.53
CA SER A 156 -13.60 20.25 11.04
C SER A 156 -15.11 20.32 10.89
N LYS A 157 -15.72 21.47 11.21
CA LYS A 157 -17.17 21.65 11.07
C LYS A 157 -17.61 21.55 9.61
N LYS A 158 -16.92 22.24 8.69
CA LYS A 158 -17.22 22.19 7.26
C LYS A 158 -17.15 20.75 6.71
N ILE A 159 -16.12 20.00 7.09
CA ILE A 159 -15.95 18.60 6.68
C ILE A 159 -17.08 17.73 7.25
N ARG A 160 -17.44 17.89 8.53
CA ARG A 160 -18.56 17.16 9.13
C ARG A 160 -19.89 17.43 8.45
N ASP A 161 -20.19 18.69 8.16
CA ASP A 161 -21.42 19.08 7.47
C ASP A 161 -21.50 18.44 6.08
N LEU A 162 -20.35 18.39 5.37
CA LEU A 162 -20.22 17.71 4.08
C LEU A 162 -20.46 16.19 4.21
N LEU A 163 -19.75 15.54 5.12
CA LEU A 163 -19.86 14.10 5.36
C LEU A 163 -21.28 13.69 5.77
N TYR A 164 -21.93 14.46 6.64
CA TYR A 164 -23.30 14.23 7.08
C TYR A 164 -24.30 14.34 5.91
N LYS A 165 -24.19 15.39 5.10
CA LYS A 165 -25.07 15.62 3.94
C LYS A 165 -25.01 14.48 2.93
N TYR A 166 -23.83 13.87 2.76
CA TYR A 166 -23.57 12.81 1.78
C TYR A 166 -23.25 11.46 2.42
N GLN A 167 -23.78 11.20 3.63
CA GLN A 167 -23.44 9.99 4.39
C GLN A 167 -23.68 8.67 3.62
N GLY A 168 -24.71 8.62 2.76
CA GLY A 168 -25.03 7.41 1.99
C GLY A 168 -24.07 7.13 0.83
N SER A 169 -23.22 8.09 0.43
CA SER A 169 -22.21 7.89 -0.61
C SER A 169 -20.82 7.59 -0.06
N GLN A 170 -20.62 7.66 1.25
CA GLN A 170 -19.34 7.30 1.87
C GLN A 170 -19.03 5.83 1.61
N LEU A 171 -17.74 5.51 1.45
CA LEU A 171 -17.29 4.14 1.23
C LEU A 171 -16.80 3.52 2.53
N ASP A 172 -16.94 2.20 2.64
CA ASP A 172 -16.40 1.40 3.72
C ASP A 172 -16.00 0.01 3.22
N GLY A 173 -15.14 -0.66 3.97
CA GLY A 173 -14.54 -1.94 3.58
C GLY A 173 -13.11 -1.81 3.04
N PRO A 174 -12.47 -2.93 2.68
CA PRO A 174 -11.11 -2.94 2.15
C PRO A 174 -11.07 -2.50 0.69
N PHE A 175 -10.65 -1.26 0.41
CA PHE A 175 -10.59 -0.75 -0.96
C PHE A 175 -9.43 0.23 -1.21
N THR A 176 -8.97 0.21 -2.46
CA THR A 176 -8.28 1.33 -3.10
C THR A 176 -8.93 1.54 -4.46
N ILE A 177 -9.36 2.77 -4.72
CA ILE A 177 -10.05 3.13 -5.96
C ILE A 177 -9.25 4.24 -6.64
N LEU A 178 -8.97 4.07 -7.93
CA LEU A 178 -8.48 5.15 -8.78
C LEU A 178 -9.61 5.56 -9.71
N ALA A 179 -9.92 6.85 -9.75
CA ALA A 179 -10.95 7.44 -10.57
C ALA A 179 -10.34 8.51 -11.47
N GLY A 180 -10.55 8.36 -12.78
CA GLY A 180 -10.25 9.36 -13.79
C GLY A 180 -11.53 10.10 -14.14
N TYR A 181 -11.46 11.43 -14.19
CA TYR A 181 -12.58 12.29 -14.56
C TYR A 181 -12.12 13.42 -15.47
N SER A 182 -12.96 13.82 -16.43
CA SER A 182 -12.76 15.04 -17.20
C SER A 182 -14.05 15.84 -17.36
N ASP A 183 -13.97 17.14 -17.11
CA ASP A 183 -15.02 18.11 -17.38
C ASP A 183 -14.92 18.74 -18.79
N GLY A 184 -13.81 18.46 -19.50
CA GLY A 184 -13.48 19.01 -20.81
C GLY A 184 -12.52 20.20 -20.78
N GLU A 185 -12.27 20.78 -19.61
CA GLU A 185 -11.27 21.83 -19.39
C GLU A 185 -10.02 21.28 -18.68
N ASP A 186 -10.20 20.29 -17.81
CA ASP A 186 -9.13 19.61 -17.09
C ASP A 186 -9.36 18.09 -17.04
N VAL A 187 -8.33 17.37 -16.61
CA VAL A 187 -8.33 15.94 -16.38
C VAL A 187 -7.83 15.67 -14.97
N TYR A 188 -8.63 14.95 -14.19
CA TYR A 188 -8.38 14.66 -12.78
C TYR A 188 -8.12 13.18 -12.58
N LEU A 189 -7.10 12.87 -11.77
CA LEU A 189 -6.84 11.53 -11.24
C LEU A 189 -7.01 11.57 -9.72
N LEU A 190 -8.04 10.88 -9.23
CA LEU A 190 -8.36 10.78 -7.82
C LEU A 190 -8.08 9.34 -7.33
N SER A 191 -7.25 9.20 -6.31
CA SER A 191 -7.11 7.96 -5.55
C SER A 191 -7.84 8.07 -4.22
N ILE A 192 -8.59 7.04 -3.84
CA ILE A 192 -9.37 6.98 -2.60
C ILE A 192 -8.95 5.71 -1.85
N ILE A 193 -8.60 5.88 -0.58
CA ILE A 193 -8.00 4.83 0.24
C ILE A 193 -8.91 4.57 1.44
N ASP A 194 -9.17 3.30 1.72
CA ASP A 194 -9.96 2.94 2.90
C ASP A 194 -9.26 3.34 4.21
N ARG A 195 -10.07 3.54 5.26
CA ARG A 195 -9.61 3.98 6.58
C ARG A 195 -8.55 3.10 7.23
N SER A 196 -8.56 1.81 6.92
CA SER A 196 -7.63 0.83 7.49
C SER A 196 -6.49 0.49 6.53
N LYS A 197 -6.50 1.06 5.31
CA LYS A 197 -5.56 0.82 4.21
C LYS A 197 -5.25 -0.68 4.06
N PHE A 198 -6.28 -1.45 3.73
CA PHE A 198 -6.17 -2.89 3.51
C PHE A 198 -5.64 -3.25 2.12
N ARG A 199 -5.55 -2.27 1.23
CA ARG A 199 -5.11 -2.41 -0.14
C ARG A 199 -3.93 -1.47 -0.39
N PRO A 200 -2.87 -1.96 -1.07
CA PRO A 200 -1.68 -1.16 -1.24
C PRO A 200 -1.88 -0.13 -2.34
N ILE A 201 -1.18 0.98 -2.15
CA ILE A 201 -1.02 2.01 -3.16
C ILE A 201 0.27 2.79 -2.91
N VAL A 202 0.91 3.16 -4.01
CA VAL A 202 2.12 3.95 -4.08
C VAL A 202 1.88 5.05 -5.11
N ILE A 203 2.31 6.27 -4.79
CA ILE A 203 2.27 7.43 -5.68
C ILE A 203 3.69 7.70 -6.15
N GLY A 204 3.81 8.05 -7.43
CA GLY A 204 5.07 8.43 -8.05
C GLY A 204 4.92 9.73 -8.82
N GLU A 205 5.95 10.55 -8.84
CA GLU A 205 6.00 11.76 -9.64
C GLU A 205 7.39 11.91 -10.28
N ASP A 206 7.42 12.31 -11.55
CA ASP A 206 8.62 12.81 -12.20
C ASP A 206 8.31 14.11 -12.97
N GLN A 207 9.28 14.59 -13.76
CA GLN A 207 9.14 15.85 -14.49
C GLN A 207 7.98 15.89 -15.48
N ASN A 208 7.48 14.73 -15.93
CA ASN A 208 6.51 14.62 -17.01
C ASN A 208 5.21 13.94 -16.57
N TYR A 209 5.24 13.08 -15.56
CA TYR A 209 4.12 12.19 -15.23
C TYR A 209 3.89 12.04 -13.73
N ILE A 210 2.61 11.85 -13.40
CA ILE A 210 2.14 11.39 -12.09
C ILE A 210 1.66 9.94 -12.25
N TYR A 211 2.07 9.09 -11.31
CA TYR A 211 1.79 7.66 -11.28
C TYR A 211 1.04 7.31 -9.99
N MET A 212 0.03 6.44 -10.10
CA MET A 212 -0.63 5.82 -8.95
C MET A 212 -0.74 4.33 -9.23
N ALA A 213 -0.09 3.51 -8.41
CA ALA A 213 0.09 2.08 -8.67
C ALA A 213 -0.05 1.26 -7.39
N SER A 214 -0.37 -0.02 -7.50
CA SER A 214 -0.41 -0.91 -6.33
C SER A 214 0.98 -1.21 -5.77
N GLU A 215 2.01 -1.15 -6.62
CA GLU A 215 3.39 -1.54 -6.29
C GLU A 215 4.39 -0.50 -6.82
N GLU A 216 5.43 -0.21 -6.04
CA GLU A 216 6.51 0.71 -6.45
C GLU A 216 7.21 0.23 -7.72
N CYS A 217 7.45 -1.08 -7.85
CA CYS A 217 8.17 -1.64 -8.99
C CYS A 217 7.50 -1.33 -10.34
N GLN A 218 6.17 -1.15 -10.36
CA GLN A 218 5.42 -0.76 -11.57
C GLN A 218 5.78 0.66 -12.02
N ILE A 219 5.95 1.58 -11.06
CA ILE A 219 6.36 2.96 -11.32
C ILE A 219 7.82 2.99 -11.73
N ARG A 220 8.71 2.32 -10.98
CA ARG A 220 10.15 2.24 -11.28
C ARG A 220 10.47 1.53 -12.60
N LEU A 221 9.52 0.77 -13.14
CA LEU A 221 9.64 0.18 -14.48
C LEU A 221 9.65 1.27 -15.57
N LEU A 222 8.77 2.26 -15.42
CA LEU A 222 8.56 3.35 -16.35
C LEU A 222 9.45 4.56 -16.05
N SER A 223 9.53 4.93 -14.76
CA SER A 223 10.30 6.07 -14.26
C SER A 223 11.22 5.64 -13.11
N PRO A 224 12.43 5.16 -13.43
CA PRO A 224 13.47 4.76 -12.49
C PRO A 224 13.74 5.74 -11.34
N ASN A 225 13.73 7.04 -11.63
CA ASN A 225 14.15 8.10 -10.71
C ASN A 225 12.97 8.91 -10.17
N SER A 226 11.73 8.43 -10.35
CA SER A 226 10.55 9.07 -9.79
C SER A 226 10.65 9.28 -8.27
N ILE A 227 10.09 10.38 -7.80
CA ILE A 227 9.85 10.60 -6.37
C ILE A 227 8.70 9.68 -5.98
N ILE A 228 8.86 8.87 -4.94
CA ILE A 228 7.87 7.86 -4.56
C ILE A 228 7.50 7.99 -3.09
N TRP A 229 6.19 8.01 -2.81
CA TRP A 229 5.65 7.96 -1.46
C TRP A 229 4.41 7.08 -1.39
N THR A 230 4.06 6.63 -0.19
CA THR A 230 2.78 5.99 0.08
C THR A 230 1.84 7.02 0.70
N PRO A 231 0.54 7.01 0.45
CA PRO A 231 -0.43 7.84 1.16
C PRO A 231 -0.84 7.22 2.52
N GLU A 232 -1.37 8.06 3.40
CA GLU A 232 -1.89 7.70 4.74
C GLU A 232 -3.23 6.92 4.63
N PRO A 233 -3.53 6.03 5.60
CA PRO A 233 -4.84 5.39 5.71
C PRO A 233 -5.99 6.41 5.81
N GLY A 234 -7.10 6.12 5.13
CA GLY A 234 -8.31 6.97 5.14
C GLY A 234 -8.15 8.35 4.49
N LYS A 235 -7.13 8.54 3.65
CA LYS A 235 -6.93 9.74 2.85
C LYS A 235 -7.30 9.51 1.39
N PHE A 236 -7.14 10.56 0.59
CA PHE A 236 -7.23 10.52 -0.86
C PHE A 236 -6.04 11.26 -1.45
N VAL A 237 -5.73 11.00 -2.72
CA VAL A 237 -4.72 11.71 -3.51
C VAL A 237 -5.41 12.30 -4.71
N LEU A 238 -5.20 13.57 -5.01
CA LEU A 238 -5.80 14.24 -6.15
C LEU A 238 -4.72 14.88 -7.02
N ALA A 239 -4.72 14.53 -8.30
CA ALA A 239 -3.91 15.16 -9.33
C ALA A 239 -4.79 15.79 -10.41
N SER A 240 -4.31 16.87 -10.99
CA SER A 240 -4.89 17.58 -12.13
C SER A 240 -3.82 17.72 -13.22
N MET A 241 -4.23 17.60 -14.48
CA MET A 241 -3.32 17.83 -15.61
C MET A 241 -2.80 19.27 -15.63
N ASN A 242 -3.66 20.24 -15.30
CA ASN A 242 -3.30 21.66 -15.30
C ASN A 242 -2.56 22.11 -14.04
N HIS A 243 -2.75 21.43 -12.90
CA HIS A 243 -2.26 21.90 -11.59
C HIS A 243 -1.28 20.94 -10.90
N GLY A 244 -1.00 19.76 -11.45
CA GLY A 244 -0.16 18.75 -10.81
C GLY A 244 -0.85 18.09 -9.61
N ILE A 245 -0.08 17.72 -8.58
CA ILE A 245 -0.61 17.17 -7.33
C ILE A 245 -1.29 18.28 -6.52
N ILE A 246 -2.61 18.15 -6.31
CA ILE A 246 -3.43 19.06 -5.48
C ILE A 246 -3.47 18.56 -4.04
N GLU A 247 -3.64 17.25 -3.84
CA GLU A 247 -3.64 16.60 -2.53
C GLU A 247 -2.75 15.36 -2.60
N SER A 248 -1.76 15.27 -1.70
CA SER A 248 -0.74 14.21 -1.73
C SER A 248 -1.18 12.94 -0.99
N GLY A 249 -2.25 13.03 -0.20
CA GLY A 249 -2.69 11.96 0.70
C GLY A 249 -1.78 11.79 1.92
N ARG A 250 -0.96 12.80 2.24
CA ARG A 250 -0.10 12.84 3.43
C ARG A 250 -0.29 14.14 4.19
N THR A 251 -0.31 14.04 5.51
CA THR A 251 -0.33 15.23 6.37
C THR A 251 1.07 15.85 6.47
N SER A 252 2.12 15.03 6.34
CA SER A 252 3.51 15.47 6.35
C SER A 252 4.07 15.64 4.94
N GLU A 253 4.42 16.88 4.59
CA GLU A 253 5.12 17.19 3.35
C GLU A 253 6.57 16.66 3.34
N ILE A 254 7.14 16.34 4.51
CA ILE A 254 8.54 15.87 4.62
C ILE A 254 8.70 14.49 4.01
N ILE A 255 7.69 13.62 4.07
CA ILE A 255 7.73 12.31 3.41
C ILE A 255 7.85 12.49 1.90
N VAL A 256 7.07 13.41 1.33
CA VAL A 256 7.10 13.73 -0.11
C VAL A 256 8.45 14.37 -0.48
N ASN A 257 8.94 15.30 0.34
CA ASN A 257 10.19 16.01 0.10
C ASN A 257 11.44 15.12 0.29
N SER A 258 11.43 14.19 1.25
CA SER A 258 12.54 13.27 1.53
C SER A 258 12.63 12.13 0.52
N ALA A 259 11.50 11.72 -0.06
CA ALA A 259 11.45 10.75 -1.16
C ALA A 259 12.29 11.18 -2.37
N SER A 260 12.48 12.49 -2.58
CA SER A 260 13.31 13.03 -3.66
C SER A 260 14.81 12.70 -3.54
N LYS A 261 15.27 12.25 -2.37
CA LYS A 261 16.68 11.97 -2.07
C LYS A 261 17.06 10.48 -2.16
N ASN A 262 16.08 9.59 -2.39
CA ASN A 262 16.32 8.15 -2.46
C ASN A 262 16.70 7.75 -3.89
N GLU A 263 17.95 8.00 -4.28
CA GLU A 263 18.51 7.42 -5.50
C GLU A 263 18.59 5.89 -5.35
N LEU A 264 17.85 5.16 -6.17
CA LEU A 264 18.06 3.72 -6.32
C LEU A 264 19.43 3.49 -6.95
N ILE A 265 20.25 2.61 -6.35
CA ILE A 265 21.49 2.15 -6.96
C ILE A 265 21.12 1.20 -8.10
N GLN A 266 20.89 1.76 -9.29
CA GLN A 266 20.72 0.96 -10.51
C GLN A 266 22.08 0.57 -11.07
N ILE A 267 22.41 -0.71 -10.95
CA ILE A 267 23.61 -1.27 -11.58
C ILE A 267 23.26 -1.64 -13.03
N GLN A 268 23.27 -0.65 -13.92
CA GLN A 268 22.81 -0.84 -15.32
C GLN A 268 23.76 -1.67 -16.20
N LYS A 269 25.04 -1.83 -15.84
CA LYS A 269 25.99 -2.63 -16.62
C LYS A 269 27.00 -3.34 -15.73
N ILE A 270 26.75 -4.62 -15.45
CA ILE A 270 27.83 -5.54 -15.10
C ILE A 270 28.09 -6.42 -16.31
N THR A 271 29.23 -6.17 -16.95
CA THR A 271 29.78 -6.93 -18.08
C THR A 271 30.50 -8.22 -17.64
N HIS A 272 30.56 -8.49 -16.33
CA HIS A 272 31.21 -9.68 -15.78
C HIS A 272 30.28 -10.46 -14.87
N SER A 273 29.77 -11.59 -15.36
CA SER A 273 29.04 -12.55 -14.54
C SER A 273 30.01 -13.18 -13.54
N SER A 274 29.94 -12.80 -12.27
CA SER A 274 30.56 -13.60 -11.22
C SER A 274 29.65 -14.80 -10.92
N LYS A 275 30.23 -15.91 -10.43
CA LYS A 275 29.50 -17.16 -10.12
C LYS A 275 28.32 -16.94 -9.16
N ASN A 276 28.39 -15.91 -8.31
CA ASN A 276 27.45 -15.66 -7.21
C ASN A 276 26.45 -14.53 -7.49
N MET A 277 26.36 -14.10 -8.75
CA MET A 277 25.46 -13.04 -9.17
C MET A 277 24.36 -13.59 -10.08
N ILE A 278 23.14 -13.10 -9.88
CA ILE A 278 21.97 -13.42 -10.71
C ILE A 278 21.36 -12.10 -11.16
N ASN A 279 21.17 -11.93 -12.46
CA ASN A 279 20.38 -10.81 -12.98
C ASN A 279 18.91 -11.22 -13.01
N ALA A 280 18.04 -10.45 -12.36
CA ALA A 280 16.61 -10.74 -12.25
C ALA A 280 15.79 -10.30 -13.46
N VAL A 281 16.39 -9.56 -14.41
CA VAL A 281 15.72 -9.17 -15.65
C VAL A 281 15.19 -10.41 -16.38
N ASP A 282 13.94 -10.34 -16.84
CA ASP A 282 13.19 -11.39 -17.54
C ASP A 282 12.95 -12.69 -16.74
N LEU A 283 13.36 -12.75 -15.48
CA LEU A 283 13.07 -13.88 -14.60
C LEU A 283 11.77 -13.65 -13.83
N SER A 284 10.89 -14.65 -13.89
CA SER A 284 9.73 -14.74 -13.01
C SER A 284 10.17 -14.93 -11.55
N SER A 285 9.26 -14.64 -10.61
CA SER A 285 9.45 -14.93 -9.18
C SER A 285 9.86 -16.38 -8.94
N TYR A 286 9.25 -17.33 -9.68
CA TYR A 286 9.56 -18.75 -9.54
C TYR A 286 10.98 -19.08 -9.99
N GLU A 287 11.36 -18.63 -11.19
CA GLU A 287 12.69 -18.92 -11.76
C GLU A 287 13.81 -18.33 -10.91
N LEU A 288 13.65 -17.08 -10.46
CA LEU A 288 14.64 -16.41 -9.62
C LEU A 288 14.83 -17.14 -8.28
N ASN A 289 13.74 -17.48 -7.58
CA ASN A 289 13.80 -18.24 -6.33
C ASN A 289 14.45 -19.62 -6.52
N ARG A 290 14.13 -20.32 -7.61
CA ARG A 290 14.74 -21.62 -7.92
C ARG A 290 16.25 -21.50 -8.11
N GLN A 291 16.72 -20.48 -8.85
CA GLN A 291 18.15 -20.26 -9.05
C GLN A 291 18.88 -19.92 -7.75
N ILE A 292 18.28 -19.10 -6.88
CA ILE A 292 18.84 -18.78 -5.55
C ILE A 292 19.04 -20.07 -4.74
N LYS A 293 18.00 -20.91 -4.66
CA LYS A 293 18.06 -22.16 -3.89
C LYS A 293 19.15 -23.09 -4.41
N ILE A 294 19.24 -23.29 -5.72
CA ILE A 294 20.27 -24.15 -6.34
C ILE A 294 21.68 -23.65 -5.96
N LYS A 295 21.96 -22.36 -6.13
CA LYS A 295 23.28 -21.80 -5.83
C LYS A 295 23.65 -21.91 -4.34
N LEU A 296 22.71 -21.69 -3.42
CA LEU A 296 22.98 -21.83 -1.98
C LEU A 296 23.13 -23.31 -1.55
N SER A 297 22.50 -24.24 -2.25
CA SER A 297 22.70 -25.69 -2.06
C SER A 297 24.10 -26.14 -2.51
N ASP A 298 24.69 -25.49 -3.51
CA ASP A 298 26.04 -25.77 -4.04
C ASP A 298 27.18 -25.15 -3.17
N ASN A 299 26.97 -25.06 -1.84
CA ASN A 299 27.88 -24.48 -0.85
C ASN A 299 28.17 -22.97 -0.96
N GLU A 300 27.52 -22.21 -1.84
CA GLU A 300 27.65 -20.74 -1.81
C GLU A 300 27.00 -20.18 -0.55
N LYS A 301 27.72 -19.31 0.17
CA LYS A 301 27.22 -18.66 1.39
C LYS A 301 26.63 -17.28 1.15
N SER A 302 26.85 -16.70 -0.03
CA SER A 302 26.44 -15.33 -0.34
C SER A 302 26.07 -15.20 -1.82
N ILE A 303 24.88 -14.67 -2.09
CA ILE A 303 24.39 -14.40 -3.46
C ILE A 303 24.03 -12.93 -3.59
N THR A 304 24.27 -12.38 -4.78
CA THR A 304 23.84 -11.03 -5.16
C THR A 304 22.82 -11.09 -6.30
N LEU A 305 21.67 -10.47 -6.10
CA LEU A 305 20.63 -10.29 -7.10
C LEU A 305 20.72 -8.86 -7.64
N LEU A 306 20.75 -8.74 -8.97
CA LEU A 306 20.75 -7.46 -9.66
C LEU A 306 19.40 -7.21 -10.30
N ASN A 307 19.02 -5.93 -10.40
CA ASN A 307 17.85 -5.47 -11.14
C ASN A 307 16.56 -6.18 -10.71
N VAL A 308 16.37 -6.37 -9.41
CA VAL A 308 15.12 -6.92 -8.87
C VAL A 308 14.01 -5.88 -9.02
N ARG A 309 12.88 -6.29 -9.60
CA ARG A 309 11.76 -5.42 -9.99
C ARG A 309 10.43 -6.12 -9.71
N GLY A 310 10.14 -6.36 -8.43
CA GLY A 310 8.86 -6.93 -7.98
C GLY A 310 8.81 -8.45 -7.92
N GLN A 311 9.92 -9.17 -8.14
CA GLN A 311 9.94 -10.63 -7.91
C GLN A 311 9.62 -10.93 -6.44
N ARG A 312 8.63 -11.81 -6.24
CA ARG A 312 8.02 -12.10 -4.92
C ARG A 312 8.72 -13.25 -4.21
N TYR A 313 8.48 -13.36 -2.91
CA TYR A 313 8.91 -14.49 -2.07
C TYR A 313 10.43 -14.72 -2.02
N LEU A 314 11.23 -13.71 -2.34
CA LEU A 314 12.69 -13.82 -2.24
C LEU A 314 13.09 -14.03 -0.79
N GLY A 315 14.08 -14.88 -0.52
CA GLY A 315 14.54 -15.11 0.85
C GLY A 315 13.69 -16.06 1.69
N VAL A 316 12.64 -16.67 1.11
CA VAL A 316 11.78 -17.62 1.82
C VAL A 316 12.47 -18.99 1.96
N ASP A 317 12.59 -19.45 3.21
CA ASP A 317 13.13 -20.77 3.59
C ASP A 317 14.50 -21.06 2.96
N LEU A 318 15.40 -20.07 3.00
CA LEU A 318 16.79 -20.23 2.58
C LEU A 318 17.64 -20.89 3.69
N PRO A 319 18.75 -21.56 3.35
CA PRO A 319 19.61 -22.20 4.35
C PRO A 319 20.17 -21.21 5.37
N LYS A 320 20.19 -21.60 6.64
CA LYS A 320 20.74 -20.80 7.75
C LYS A 320 22.20 -20.40 7.49
N GLY A 321 22.57 -19.18 7.89
CA GLY A 321 23.94 -18.67 7.76
C GLY A 321 24.34 -18.30 6.33
N THR A 322 23.36 -18.10 5.45
CA THR A 322 23.56 -17.55 4.11
C THR A 322 23.31 -16.05 4.08
N LYS A 323 23.78 -15.39 3.01
CA LYS A 323 23.60 -13.97 2.76
C LYS A 323 22.96 -13.73 1.39
N LEU A 324 22.01 -12.81 1.33
CA LEU A 324 21.37 -12.37 0.09
C LEU A 324 21.45 -10.85 -0.03
N HIS A 325 22.14 -10.39 -1.06
CA HIS A 325 22.21 -8.98 -1.42
C HIS A 325 21.25 -8.72 -2.58
N ILE A 326 20.38 -7.73 -2.45
CA ILE A 326 19.33 -7.44 -3.42
C ILE A 326 19.47 -6.00 -3.89
N TYR A 327 19.77 -5.80 -5.17
CA TYR A 327 19.79 -4.48 -5.79
C TYR A 327 18.49 -4.27 -6.59
N GLY A 328 17.69 -3.30 -6.16
CA GLY A 328 16.35 -3.04 -6.68
C GLY A 328 15.26 -3.23 -5.64
N THR A 329 14.01 -3.39 -6.10
CA THR A 329 12.82 -3.46 -5.25
C THR A 329 12.25 -4.89 -5.27
N PRO A 330 12.53 -5.74 -4.26
CA PRO A 330 11.86 -7.04 -4.12
C PRO A 330 10.36 -6.87 -3.95
N GLY A 331 9.59 -7.77 -4.57
CA GLY A 331 8.14 -7.83 -4.44
C GLY A 331 7.68 -8.36 -3.09
N ASN A 332 6.36 -8.52 -2.95
CA ASN A 332 5.75 -8.90 -1.68
C ASN A 332 6.32 -10.21 -1.12
N CYS A 333 6.21 -10.36 0.19
CA CYS A 333 6.59 -11.58 0.92
C CYS A 333 8.11 -11.85 0.95
N LEU A 334 8.93 -10.80 0.82
CA LEU A 334 10.37 -10.89 1.03
C LEU A 334 10.66 -11.47 2.42
N ALA A 335 11.51 -12.49 2.50
CA ALA A 335 12.02 -13.08 3.74
C ALA A 335 10.96 -13.70 4.67
N ASN A 336 9.78 -14.04 4.16
CA ASN A 336 8.79 -14.77 4.95
C ASN A 336 9.37 -16.12 5.39
N PHE A 337 9.09 -16.51 6.64
CA PHE A 337 9.63 -17.73 7.26
C PHE A 337 11.16 -17.80 7.27
N ASN A 338 11.87 -16.67 7.26
CA ASN A 338 13.33 -16.65 7.35
C ASN A 338 13.81 -17.30 8.66
N LYS A 339 14.76 -18.23 8.54
CA LYS A 339 15.36 -19.03 9.62
C LYS A 339 16.89 -18.84 9.64
N GLY A 340 17.35 -17.60 9.46
CA GLY A 340 18.73 -17.25 9.78
C GLY A 340 19.57 -16.79 8.61
N THR A 341 18.95 -16.43 7.49
CA THR A 341 19.62 -15.72 6.38
C THR A 341 19.74 -14.23 6.72
N GLU A 342 20.90 -13.64 6.40
CA GLU A 342 21.09 -12.19 6.39
C GLU A 342 20.71 -11.64 5.01
N ILE A 343 19.72 -10.75 4.94
CA ILE A 343 19.21 -10.19 3.69
C ILE A 343 19.43 -8.67 3.72
N CYS A 344 20.09 -8.14 2.70
CA CYS A 344 20.34 -6.71 2.55
C CYS A 344 19.74 -6.22 1.23
N VAL A 345 18.80 -5.29 1.31
CA VAL A 345 18.11 -4.67 0.19
C VAL A 345 18.65 -3.27 -0.04
N TYR A 346 19.32 -3.07 -1.18
CA TYR A 346 19.81 -1.79 -1.68
C TYR A 346 18.71 -1.10 -2.50
N GLY A 347 17.61 -0.78 -1.83
CA GLY A 347 16.38 -0.24 -2.38
C GLY A 347 15.25 -0.31 -1.35
N SER A 348 14.01 -0.08 -1.80
CA SER A 348 12.80 -0.30 -1.00
C SER A 348 12.31 -1.74 -1.12
N ALA A 349 11.42 -2.18 -0.25
CA ALA A 349 10.75 -3.48 -0.35
C ALA A 349 9.21 -3.31 -0.30
N GLU A 350 8.49 -4.07 -1.13
CA GLU A 350 7.02 -4.06 -1.17
C GLU A 350 6.40 -4.71 0.08
N ASP A 351 5.10 -4.99 0.07
CA ASP A 351 4.35 -5.40 1.27
C ASP A 351 4.77 -6.74 1.87
N ASN A 352 4.42 -6.92 3.15
CA ASN A 352 4.49 -8.18 3.87
C ASN A 352 5.91 -8.76 3.93
N VAL A 353 6.92 -7.93 4.19
CA VAL A 353 8.29 -8.39 4.42
C VAL A 353 8.37 -9.13 5.75
N ALA A 354 9.07 -10.26 5.82
CA ALA A 354 9.43 -10.97 7.05
C ALA A 354 8.25 -11.53 7.86
N ASP A 355 7.16 -11.91 7.19
CA ASP A 355 6.06 -12.64 7.82
C ASP A 355 6.60 -13.91 8.50
N THR A 356 6.29 -14.06 9.79
CA THR A 356 6.63 -15.25 10.57
C THR A 356 8.13 -15.57 10.50
N MET A 357 8.99 -14.54 10.43
CA MET A 357 10.43 -14.71 10.53
C MET A 357 10.83 -15.16 11.94
N TYR A 358 11.65 -16.21 12.01
CA TYR A 358 12.07 -16.86 13.26
C TYR A 358 13.44 -16.37 13.73
N GLU A 359 14.38 -16.18 12.80
CA GLU A 359 15.72 -15.71 13.10
C GLU A 359 16.38 -15.14 11.83
N GLY A 360 17.53 -14.48 12.00
CA GLY A 360 18.27 -13.85 10.91
C GLY A 360 18.27 -12.33 11.01
N LYS A 361 18.61 -11.67 9.91
CA LYS A 361 18.75 -10.22 9.87
C LYS A 361 18.29 -9.66 8.53
N ILE A 362 17.49 -8.61 8.56
CA ILE A 362 17.05 -7.90 7.36
C ILE A 362 17.48 -6.44 7.48
N ILE A 363 18.09 -5.92 6.41
CA ILE A 363 18.50 -4.52 6.30
C ILE A 363 17.88 -3.98 5.01
N ILE A 364 17.09 -2.91 5.11
CA ILE A 364 16.46 -2.23 3.97
C ILE A 364 16.99 -0.80 3.93
N HIS A 365 17.64 -0.43 2.83
CA HIS A 365 18.22 0.91 2.65
C HIS A 365 17.20 1.97 2.20
N GLY A 366 16.07 1.57 1.62
CA GLY A 366 14.93 2.43 1.31
C GLY A 366 13.80 2.26 2.32
N ASP A 367 12.57 2.30 1.83
CA ASP A 367 11.36 2.09 2.62
C ASP A 367 10.92 0.62 2.62
N SER A 368 10.04 0.26 3.55
CA SER A 368 9.19 -0.92 3.41
C SER A 368 7.72 -0.49 3.34
N ARG A 369 6.92 -1.19 2.54
CA ARG A 369 5.49 -0.91 2.41
C ARG A 369 4.70 -1.53 3.57
N ASP A 370 3.44 -1.87 3.35
CA ASP A 370 2.53 -2.21 4.43
C ASP A 370 2.84 -3.61 5.01
N VAL A 371 2.53 -3.81 6.30
CA VAL A 371 2.53 -5.14 6.97
C VAL A 371 3.92 -5.80 7.08
N ILE A 372 5.01 -5.04 7.13
CA ILE A 372 6.34 -5.59 7.47
C ILE A 372 6.34 -6.23 8.86
N GLY A 373 6.93 -7.41 8.99
CA GLY A 373 7.11 -8.14 10.25
C GLY A 373 5.81 -8.70 10.82
N TYR A 374 4.85 -9.07 9.96
CA TYR A 374 3.64 -9.77 10.39
C TYR A 374 3.99 -11.03 11.19
N ALA A 375 3.45 -11.16 12.40
CA ALA A 375 3.70 -12.30 13.28
C ALA A 375 5.20 -12.62 13.51
N LEU A 376 6.08 -11.60 13.49
CA LEU A 376 7.53 -11.74 13.67
C LEU A 376 7.86 -12.42 15.01
N GLN A 377 8.69 -13.46 15.00
CA GLN A 377 8.98 -14.31 16.18
C GLN A 377 10.43 -14.23 16.66
N GLY A 378 11.33 -13.70 15.83
CA GLY A 378 12.71 -13.44 16.21
C GLY A 378 13.53 -12.76 15.12
N GLY A 379 14.83 -12.60 15.39
CA GLY A 379 15.77 -11.92 14.49
C GLY A 379 15.72 -10.40 14.57
N LYS A 380 16.38 -9.74 13.60
CA LYS A 380 16.56 -8.28 13.60
C LYS A 380 16.16 -7.67 12.27
N ILE A 381 15.36 -6.61 12.29
CA ILE A 381 14.95 -5.87 11.09
C ILE A 381 15.37 -4.41 11.24
N PHE A 382 16.10 -3.90 10.25
CA PHE A 382 16.52 -2.51 10.18
C PHE A 382 16.01 -1.90 8.87
N VAL A 383 15.18 -0.87 8.97
CA VAL A 383 14.69 -0.11 7.82
C VAL A 383 15.25 1.30 7.92
N LYS A 384 15.99 1.78 6.91
CA LYS A 384 16.53 3.14 6.92
C LYS A 384 15.42 4.18 6.68
N GLY A 385 14.51 3.90 5.75
CA GLY A 385 13.37 4.74 5.42
C GLY A 385 12.14 4.50 6.30
N ASN A 386 10.98 4.68 5.70
CA ASN A 386 9.67 4.57 6.35
C ASN A 386 9.13 3.14 6.31
N VAL A 387 8.17 2.83 7.18
CA VAL A 387 7.35 1.61 7.13
C VAL A 387 5.88 1.95 6.96
N GLY A 388 5.16 1.11 6.21
CA GLY A 388 3.73 1.31 5.95
C GLY A 388 2.83 0.91 7.11
N ASN A 389 1.53 0.81 6.80
CA ASN A 389 0.45 0.53 7.72
C ASN A 389 0.60 -0.86 8.36
N ARG A 390 0.23 -1.00 9.64
CA ARG A 390 0.29 -2.27 10.40
C ARG A 390 1.68 -2.92 10.47
N ALA A 391 2.75 -2.11 10.43
CA ALA A 391 4.09 -2.61 10.64
C ALA A 391 4.22 -3.27 12.03
N PHE A 392 4.80 -4.47 12.05
CA PHE A 392 5.07 -5.33 13.21
C PHE A 392 3.81 -5.78 13.98
N ILE A 393 2.69 -5.88 13.27
CA ILE A 393 1.46 -6.48 13.81
C ILE A 393 1.71 -7.93 14.26
N LEU A 394 1.19 -8.29 15.43
CA LEU A 394 1.33 -9.62 16.06
C LEU A 394 2.78 -10.05 16.32
N MET A 395 3.73 -9.12 16.42
CA MET A 395 5.12 -9.45 16.81
C MET A 395 5.15 -10.12 18.19
N ARG A 396 5.89 -11.23 18.32
CA ARG A 396 5.92 -12.11 19.49
C ARG A 396 7.33 -12.42 19.95
N GLU A 397 7.51 -12.51 21.25
CA GLU A 397 8.76 -12.95 21.90
C GLU A 397 8.53 -14.31 22.54
N TYR A 398 9.45 -15.25 22.30
CA TYR A 398 9.38 -16.61 22.81
C TYR A 398 10.69 -16.96 23.51
N GLU A 399 10.64 -17.25 24.81
CA GLU A 399 11.80 -17.68 25.61
C GLU A 399 13.06 -16.81 25.34
N GLU A 400 14.07 -17.36 24.66
CA GLU A 400 15.33 -16.67 24.32
C GLU A 400 15.28 -15.89 23.00
N SER A 401 14.21 -16.02 22.21
CA SER A 401 14.01 -15.34 20.94
C SER A 401 13.27 -14.01 21.12
N ARG A 402 14.03 -12.92 21.09
CA ARG A 402 13.52 -11.55 21.14
C ARG A 402 13.67 -10.85 19.79
N PRO A 403 12.56 -10.55 19.07
CA PRO A 403 12.61 -9.70 17.89
C PRO A 403 13.09 -8.29 18.23
N VAL A 404 13.93 -7.72 17.36
CA VAL A 404 14.35 -6.33 17.45
C VAL A 404 14.15 -5.64 16.11
N VAL A 405 13.38 -4.56 16.11
CA VAL A 405 13.07 -3.81 14.90
C VAL A 405 13.39 -2.32 15.07
N ILE A 406 14.08 -1.74 14.10
CA ILE A 406 14.44 -0.32 14.10
C ILE A 406 14.04 0.29 12.76
N VAL A 407 13.19 1.31 12.84
CA VAL A 407 12.74 2.13 11.72
C VAL A 407 13.45 3.47 11.79
N GLY A 408 14.17 3.78 10.72
CA GLY A 408 14.92 5.01 10.56
C GLY A 408 14.02 6.21 10.32
N GLY A 409 13.01 6.10 9.44
CA GLY A 409 12.05 7.16 9.14
C GLY A 409 10.83 7.13 10.07
N ARG A 410 9.64 7.09 9.47
CA ARG A 410 8.31 7.11 10.12
C ARG A 410 7.57 5.79 9.95
N ALA A 411 6.48 5.62 10.70
CA ALA A 411 5.53 4.53 10.55
C ALA A 411 4.09 5.04 10.37
N ASP A 412 3.29 4.38 9.54
CA ASP A 412 1.87 4.68 9.40
C ASP A 412 1.04 4.12 10.58
N ASP A 413 -0.28 4.10 10.44
CA ASP A 413 -1.21 3.65 11.48
C ASP A 413 -0.94 2.19 11.90
N TYR A 414 -1.40 1.85 13.11
CA TYR A 414 -1.35 0.50 13.69
C TYR A 414 0.06 -0.09 13.88
N PHE A 415 1.09 0.76 14.02
CA PHE A 415 2.43 0.29 14.38
C PHE A 415 2.42 -0.52 15.68
N GLY A 416 2.88 -1.77 15.64
CA GLY A 416 2.93 -2.67 16.80
C GLY A 416 1.56 -3.16 17.30
N GLU A 417 0.54 -3.18 16.45
CA GLU A 417 -0.78 -3.73 16.81
C GLU A 417 -0.69 -5.20 17.25
N TYR A 418 -1.35 -5.56 18.35
CA TYR A 418 -1.32 -6.88 18.97
C TYR A 418 0.09 -7.42 19.29
N MET A 419 1.07 -6.53 19.47
CA MET A 419 2.43 -6.90 19.87
C MET A 419 2.41 -7.60 21.24
N ALA A 420 3.00 -8.79 21.30
CA ALA A 420 3.09 -9.65 22.48
C ALA A 420 4.53 -9.91 22.93
N GLY A 421 5.48 -9.08 22.47
CA GLY A 421 6.87 -9.11 22.90
C GLY A 421 7.81 -8.50 21.85
N GLY A 422 9.08 -8.34 22.20
CA GLY A 422 10.11 -7.75 21.34
C GLY A 422 10.42 -6.28 21.65
N LEU A 423 11.28 -5.70 20.83
CA LEU A 423 11.70 -4.30 20.89
C LEU A 423 11.45 -3.64 19.53
N ALA A 424 10.68 -2.55 19.51
CA ALA A 424 10.50 -1.72 18.33
C ALA A 424 10.94 -0.28 18.58
N MET A 425 11.62 0.33 17.60
CA MET A 425 12.08 1.71 17.68
C MET A 425 11.74 2.48 16.40
N VAL A 426 11.22 3.70 16.53
CA VAL A 426 11.05 4.65 15.43
C VAL A 426 11.89 5.89 15.70
N LEU A 427 12.84 6.15 14.80
CA LEU A 427 13.87 7.14 15.02
C LEU A 427 13.53 8.48 14.36
N GLY A 428 13.14 8.55 13.10
CA GLY A 428 12.98 9.80 12.33
C GLY A 428 14.31 10.43 11.88
N ILE A 429 15.31 9.64 11.49
CA ILE A 429 16.69 10.07 11.17
C ILE A 429 16.77 11.14 10.08
N ASP A 430 15.78 11.20 9.17
CA ASP A 430 15.66 12.18 8.11
C ASP A 430 15.28 13.58 8.62
N TYR A 431 14.97 13.68 9.92
CA TYR A 431 14.42 14.86 10.55
C TYR A 431 15.10 15.21 11.88
N ILE A 432 16.29 14.66 12.16
CA ILE A 432 17.05 14.93 13.40
C ILE A 432 17.32 16.42 13.60
N ASP A 433 17.68 17.12 12.52
CA ASP A 433 18.15 18.50 12.56
C ASP A 433 17.04 19.53 12.28
N SER A 434 15.78 19.11 12.25
CA SER A 434 14.70 20.02 11.92
C SER A 434 14.22 20.83 13.14
N ALA A 435 13.75 22.04 12.86
CA ALA A 435 13.25 22.96 13.87
C ALA A 435 11.80 22.69 14.33
N ASN A 436 10.99 21.97 13.55
CA ASN A 436 9.61 21.67 13.97
C ASN A 436 9.56 20.31 14.67
N ASP A 437 8.62 20.14 15.60
CA ASP A 437 8.28 18.83 16.16
C ASP A 437 7.29 18.13 15.22
N GLU A 438 7.54 16.87 14.87
CA GLU A 438 6.64 16.05 14.06
C GLU A 438 6.37 14.70 14.73
N GLN A 439 5.13 14.23 14.63
CA GLN A 439 4.78 12.89 15.09
C GLN A 439 5.30 11.85 14.09
N LEU A 440 6.12 10.91 14.57
CA LEU A 440 6.79 9.91 13.72
C LEU A 440 5.97 8.65 13.44
N VAL A 441 4.80 8.52 14.06
CA VAL A 441 3.91 7.36 13.94
C VAL A 441 2.49 7.80 13.61
N GLY A 442 1.73 6.98 12.91
CA GLY A 442 0.32 7.19 12.63
C GLY A 442 -0.58 7.01 13.85
N ASN A 443 -1.87 6.86 13.60
CA ASN A 443 -2.90 6.61 14.62
C ASN A 443 -2.95 5.12 15.03
N PHE A 444 -3.68 4.85 16.11
CA PHE A 444 -3.90 3.50 16.62
C PHE A 444 -2.63 2.73 17.01
N LEU A 445 -1.56 3.47 17.37
CA LEU A 445 -0.28 2.94 17.84
C LEU A 445 -0.48 1.90 18.94
N ALA A 446 0.13 0.72 18.82
CA ALA A 446 0.12 -0.31 19.86
C ALA A 446 -1.29 -0.79 20.28
N THR A 447 -2.29 -0.68 19.39
CA THR A 447 -3.63 -1.21 19.65
C THR A 447 -3.55 -2.68 20.02
N GLY A 448 -4.11 -3.05 21.19
CA GLY A 448 -4.12 -4.42 21.68
C GLY A 448 -2.76 -4.98 22.07
N MET A 449 -1.73 -4.15 22.27
CA MET A 449 -0.41 -4.60 22.73
C MET A 449 -0.52 -5.25 24.12
N LEU A 450 0.09 -6.43 24.28
CA LEU A 450 0.11 -7.22 25.51
C LEU A 450 1.47 -7.16 26.23
N ARG A 451 2.57 -7.19 25.50
CA ARG A 451 3.95 -7.19 26.05
C ARG A 451 4.93 -6.60 25.04
N GLY A 452 6.10 -6.17 25.52
CA GLY A 452 7.23 -5.70 24.72
C GLY A 452 7.53 -4.24 24.99
N SER A 453 8.34 -3.61 24.15
CA SER A 453 8.62 -2.17 24.28
C SER A 453 8.68 -1.49 22.92
N ILE A 454 7.99 -0.35 22.82
CA ILE A 454 8.04 0.54 21.65
C ILE A 454 8.65 1.87 22.11
N TYR A 455 9.73 2.29 21.44
CA TYR A 455 10.38 3.59 21.66
C TYR A 455 10.19 4.46 20.42
N ILE A 456 9.66 5.65 20.61
CA ILE A 456 9.47 6.62 19.54
C ILE A 456 10.22 7.88 19.93
N ARG A 457 11.05 8.39 19.02
CA ARG A 457 11.75 9.64 19.26
C ARG A 457 10.77 10.81 19.11
N GLY A 458 10.67 11.65 20.14
CA GLY A 458 9.80 12.82 20.13
C GLY A 458 8.46 12.59 20.84
N LYS A 459 7.50 13.46 20.56
CA LYS A 459 6.18 13.46 21.22
C LYS A 459 5.13 12.79 20.34
N ILE A 460 4.15 12.18 21.00
CA ILE A 460 3.00 11.52 20.35
C ILE A 460 1.74 12.15 20.91
N ASN A 461 0.78 12.47 20.04
CA ASN A 461 -0.54 12.87 20.48
C ASN A 461 -1.22 11.69 21.19
N SER A 462 -1.72 11.91 22.41
CA SER A 462 -2.30 10.84 23.23
C SER A 462 -3.49 10.13 22.57
N ASP A 463 -4.21 10.81 21.68
CA ASP A 463 -5.33 10.24 20.91
C ASP A 463 -4.89 9.35 19.74
N SER A 464 -3.61 9.38 19.36
CA SER A 464 -3.00 8.46 18.39
C SER A 464 -2.67 7.10 19.02
N ILE A 465 -2.65 7.00 20.36
CA ILE A 465 -2.41 5.73 21.05
C ILE A 465 -3.66 4.85 20.89
N GLY A 466 -3.41 3.60 20.54
CA GLY A 466 -4.39 2.56 20.33
C GLY A 466 -5.14 2.14 21.59
N LEU A 467 -6.17 1.33 21.39
CA LEU A 467 -6.95 0.79 22.50
C LEU A 467 -6.15 -0.26 23.27
N LYS A 468 -6.29 -0.29 24.61
CA LYS A 468 -5.80 -1.39 25.44
C LYS A 468 -6.57 -2.68 25.09
N PRO A 469 -5.98 -3.87 25.32
CA PRO A 469 -6.74 -5.12 25.29
C PRO A 469 -7.97 -5.06 26.22
N PRO A 470 -9.05 -5.81 25.93
CA PRO A 470 -10.18 -5.93 26.85
C PRO A 470 -9.72 -6.35 28.26
N MET A 471 -10.33 -5.78 29.29
CA MET A 471 -9.94 -6.06 30.69
C MET A 471 -10.03 -7.56 31.02
N GLU A 472 -11.03 -8.25 30.46
CA GLU A 472 -11.23 -9.68 30.62
C GLU A 472 -10.03 -10.51 30.10
N ASP A 473 -9.45 -10.10 28.96
CA ASP A 473 -8.28 -10.75 28.39
C ASP A 473 -7.03 -10.48 29.23
N ILE A 474 -6.90 -9.27 29.78
CA ILE A 474 -5.82 -8.91 30.70
C ILE A 474 -5.91 -9.75 31.98
N ILE A 475 -7.09 -9.87 32.59
CA ILE A 475 -7.30 -10.69 33.80
C ILE A 475 -6.95 -12.15 33.53
N ARG A 476 -7.42 -12.74 32.42
CA ARG A 476 -7.07 -14.12 32.04
C ARG A 476 -5.57 -14.31 31.84
N TYR A 477 -4.89 -13.31 31.25
CA TYR A 477 -3.44 -13.34 31.11
C TYR A 477 -2.73 -13.30 32.46
N LEU A 478 -3.18 -12.45 33.38
CA LEU A 478 -2.64 -12.36 34.74
C LEU A 478 -2.90 -13.64 35.55
N GLU A 479 -4.07 -14.26 35.41
CA GLU A 479 -4.39 -15.58 36.00
C GLU A 479 -3.41 -16.64 35.51
N TYR A 480 -3.12 -16.66 34.21
CA TYR A 480 -2.12 -17.56 33.64
C TYR A 480 -0.73 -17.30 34.24
N LEU A 481 -0.27 -16.05 34.31
CA LEU A 481 1.02 -15.72 34.91
C LEU A 481 1.10 -16.15 36.39
N ASN A 482 0.04 -15.95 37.16
CA ASN A 482 -0.05 -16.38 38.55
C ASN A 482 -0.01 -17.92 38.67
N SER A 483 -0.75 -18.63 37.81
CA SER A 483 -0.74 -20.11 37.77
C SER A 483 0.64 -20.70 37.44
N ARG A 484 1.48 -19.93 36.74
CA ARG A 484 2.87 -20.28 36.41
C ARG A 484 3.87 -19.81 37.45
N GLY A 485 3.43 -19.13 38.51
CA GLY A 485 4.29 -18.56 39.55
C GLY A 485 5.16 -17.40 39.08
N ILE A 486 4.82 -16.75 37.96
CA ILE A 486 5.55 -15.59 37.43
C ILE A 486 5.23 -14.32 38.23
N ILE A 487 3.99 -14.22 38.73
CA ILE A 487 3.54 -13.17 39.66
C ILE A 487 2.98 -13.82 40.93
N THR A 488 2.91 -13.06 42.02
CA THR A 488 2.35 -13.52 43.30
C THR A 488 0.83 -13.36 43.33
N ASP A 489 0.14 -14.13 44.18
CA ASP A 489 -1.30 -14.01 44.40
C ASP A 489 -1.71 -12.59 44.84
N ASP A 490 -0.88 -11.93 45.65
CA ASP A 490 -1.14 -10.56 46.12
C ASP A 490 -1.02 -9.56 44.96
N LEU A 491 0.01 -9.69 44.12
CA LEU A 491 0.18 -8.86 42.94
C LEU A 491 -0.94 -9.09 41.93
N PHE A 492 -1.36 -10.34 41.72
CA PHE A 492 -2.50 -10.69 40.89
C PHE A 492 -3.78 -9.99 41.38
N LYS A 493 -4.11 -10.09 42.68
CA LYS A 493 -5.30 -9.44 43.26
C LYS A 493 -5.22 -7.91 43.16
N LYS A 494 -4.04 -7.31 43.40
CA LYS A 494 -3.83 -5.87 43.27
C LYS A 494 -4.11 -5.39 41.84
N ILE A 495 -3.52 -6.03 40.84
CA ILE A 495 -3.66 -5.59 39.43
C ILE A 495 -5.07 -5.87 38.90
N SER A 496 -5.62 -7.06 39.16
CA SER A 496 -6.94 -7.48 38.65
C SER A 496 -8.12 -6.71 39.23
N SER A 497 -7.97 -6.11 40.42
CA SER A 497 -9.00 -5.26 41.04
C SER A 497 -8.87 -3.77 40.68
N SER A 498 -7.82 -3.38 39.95
CA SER A 498 -7.64 -1.98 39.56
C SER A 498 -8.62 -1.58 38.46
N SER A 499 -9.19 -0.38 38.59
CA SER A 499 -10.04 0.22 37.56
C SER A 499 -9.27 0.62 36.30
N ASP A 500 -7.96 0.86 36.41
CA ASP A 500 -7.07 1.11 35.29
C ASP A 500 -5.68 0.53 35.58
N ILE A 501 -5.06 -0.10 34.59
CA ILE A 501 -3.69 -0.62 34.70
C ILE A 501 -2.79 0.41 34.00
N ASN A 502 -2.06 1.18 34.81
CA ASN A 502 -1.17 2.24 34.36
C ASN A 502 0.27 1.98 34.85
N LEU A 503 1.21 2.82 34.42
CA LEU A 503 2.63 2.66 34.75
C LEU A 503 2.89 2.78 36.26
N GLU A 504 2.13 3.60 36.98
CA GLU A 504 2.29 3.81 38.43
C GLU A 504 1.98 2.52 39.20
N ILE A 505 0.88 1.84 38.87
CA ILE A 505 0.49 0.56 39.47
C ILE A 505 1.50 -0.55 39.19
N LEU A 506 2.16 -0.52 38.02
CA LEU A 506 3.18 -1.49 37.65
C LEU A 506 4.56 -1.19 38.27
N GLN A 507 4.80 0.05 38.73
CA GLN A 507 6.05 0.47 39.37
C GLN A 507 6.05 0.22 40.88
N GLU A 508 4.88 0.20 41.52
CA GLU A 508 4.66 -0.13 42.94
C GLU A 508 4.55 -1.63 43.21
#